data_AF-A0A2T3YX76-F1
#
_entry.id   AF-A0A2T3YX76-F1
#
_cell.length_a   1.000
_cell.length_b   1.000
_cell.length_c   1.000
_cell.angle_alpha   90.00
_cell.angle_beta   90.00
_cell.angle_gamma   90.00
#
_symmetry.space_group_name_H-M   'P 1'
#
loop_
_entity.id
_entity.type
_entity.pdbx_description
1 polymer ?
#
loop_
_entity_poly.entity_id
_entity_poly.type
_entity_poly.pdbx_seq_one_letter_code
_entity_poly.pdbx_strand_id
1 'polypeptide(L)'
;MSGPIAEILEVAGKEAEAEGVLLGKGAAEGVEIAGESVMSEAKLMEEVEQLAIKEAPESLVKNTEVEISASLKEGSEMVMAEAKAGGTLKTLADKLKSVSKYMWDNKGAFAKMMGAEVAKGAFFTLGMIAVEKIFAAKQQKNPTPEGQHRLDIVRAINKERLTSNPIIKQWRTWLADHFEDRATFGAISVEGTEIQRFQILQNRISEAQHFSDDTVVKATEALKAAPGNDSAKELLTKEIEWMGKLKAISDEIKTKESLMVAAGLKDRGDDLDKAKKLLEDQNK
;
A
#
# COMPACT_ATOMS: atom_id res chain seq x y z
N MET A 1 1.98 -20.26 14.41
CA MET A 1 0.84 -19.35 14.15
C MET A 1 1.24 -18.52 12.95
N SER A 2 0.60 -18.74 11.81
CA SER A 2 0.87 -18.05 10.53
C SER A 2 0.17 -16.69 10.55
N GLY A 3 0.91 -15.61 10.26
CA GLY A 3 0.33 -14.28 10.08
C GLY A 3 -0.27 -14.06 8.70
N PRO A 4 -0.75 -12.85 8.36
CA PRO A 4 -1.47 -12.59 7.11
C PRO A 4 -0.67 -12.94 5.86
N ILE A 5 0.65 -12.68 5.87
CA ILE A 5 1.55 -13.09 4.79
C ILE A 5 1.67 -14.62 4.74
N ALA A 6 1.78 -15.28 5.89
CA ALA A 6 1.81 -16.74 5.97
C ALA A 6 0.44 -17.38 5.70
N GLU A 7 -0.70 -16.74 5.95
CA GLU A 7 -2.04 -17.19 5.54
C GLU A 7 -2.30 -16.90 4.05
N ILE A 8 -1.66 -15.89 3.46
CA ILE A 8 -1.65 -15.67 2.01
C ILE A 8 -0.83 -16.76 1.31
N LEU A 9 0.31 -17.12 1.88
CA LEU A 9 1.19 -18.15 1.34
C LEU A 9 0.73 -19.58 1.66
N GLU A 10 0.14 -19.85 2.82
CA GLU A 10 -0.39 -21.17 3.20
C GLU A 10 -1.64 -21.54 2.37
N VAL A 11 -2.47 -20.54 2.02
CA VAL A 11 -3.60 -20.74 1.10
C VAL A 11 -3.08 -20.94 -0.34
N ALA A 12 -2.11 -20.16 -0.79
CA ALA A 12 -1.45 -20.38 -2.09
C ALA A 12 -0.70 -21.73 -2.17
N GLY A 13 -0.20 -22.22 -1.03
CA GLY A 13 0.45 -23.50 -0.86
C GLY A 13 -0.50 -24.68 -0.97
N LYS A 14 -1.66 -24.59 -0.30
CA LYS A 14 -2.73 -25.60 -0.34
C LYS A 14 -3.44 -25.65 -1.70
N GLU A 15 -3.54 -24.52 -2.42
CA GLU A 15 -4.07 -24.46 -3.79
C GLU A 15 -3.23 -25.24 -4.79
N ALA A 16 -1.91 -25.26 -4.62
CA ALA A 16 -1.03 -26.00 -5.52
C ALA A 16 -1.19 -27.52 -5.34
N GLU A 17 -1.30 -28.00 -4.10
CA GLU A 17 -1.53 -29.43 -3.82
C GLU A 17 -2.89 -29.92 -4.36
N ALA A 18 -3.93 -29.08 -4.37
CA ALA A 18 -5.28 -29.45 -4.81
C ALA A 18 -5.43 -29.65 -6.34
N GLU A 19 -4.56 -29.04 -7.16
CA GLU A 19 -4.57 -29.16 -8.63
C GLU A 19 -3.39 -29.99 -9.19
N GLY A 20 -2.72 -30.78 -8.33
CA GLY A 20 -1.59 -31.64 -8.73
C GLY A 20 -0.27 -30.90 -8.92
N VAL A 21 -0.14 -29.68 -8.42
CA VAL A 21 1.13 -28.96 -8.33
C VAL A 21 1.81 -29.33 -7.01
N LEU A 22 2.75 -30.27 -7.05
CA LEU A 22 3.62 -30.57 -5.91
C LEU A 22 4.45 -29.32 -5.54
N LEU A 23 4.04 -28.62 -4.50
CA LEU A 23 4.91 -27.72 -3.74
C LEU A 23 5.61 -28.57 -2.69
N GLY A 24 6.86 -28.93 -2.98
CA GLY A 24 7.59 -29.98 -2.30
C GLY A 24 7.65 -29.83 -0.78
N LYS A 25 6.86 -30.61 -0.06
CA LYS A 25 7.28 -31.25 1.18
C LYS A 25 7.83 -32.63 0.85
N GLY A 26 9.16 -32.76 0.91
CA GLY A 26 9.86 -34.04 0.92
C GLY A 26 9.74 -34.83 -0.39
N ALA A 27 10.79 -34.79 -1.19
CA ALA A 27 10.99 -35.76 -2.26
C ALA A 27 10.88 -37.19 -1.69
N ALA A 28 9.86 -37.93 -2.12
CA ALA A 28 9.97 -39.37 -2.24
C ALA A 28 10.54 -39.64 -3.63
N GLU A 29 11.54 -40.50 -3.66
CA GLU A 29 12.52 -40.74 -4.73
C GLU A 29 11.89 -40.96 -6.12
N GLY A 30 12.51 -40.33 -7.13
CA GLY A 30 12.51 -40.87 -8.49
C GLY A 30 11.73 -40.14 -9.58
N VAL A 31 11.81 -38.80 -9.68
CA VAL A 31 11.59 -38.13 -10.97
C VAL A 31 12.62 -37.01 -11.15
N GLU A 32 13.56 -37.27 -12.04
CA GLU A 32 14.56 -36.31 -12.50
C GLU A 32 13.89 -35.35 -13.51
N ILE A 33 13.50 -34.16 -13.06
CA ILE A 33 13.14 -33.04 -13.95
C ILE A 33 14.26 -32.00 -13.83
N ALA A 34 15.14 -32.02 -14.82
CA ALA A 34 16.19 -31.03 -15.00
C ALA A 34 15.61 -29.68 -15.48
N GLY A 35 16.11 -28.58 -14.91
CA GLY A 35 16.19 -27.28 -15.61
C GLY A 35 15.26 -26.16 -15.15
N GLU A 36 15.66 -25.49 -14.07
CA GLU A 36 15.54 -24.05 -13.80
C GLU A 36 14.18 -23.35 -13.54
N SER A 37 14.14 -22.74 -12.35
CA SER A 37 13.31 -21.62 -11.87
C SER A 37 12.00 -21.88 -11.11
N VAL A 38 11.95 -22.97 -10.33
CA VAL A 38 11.05 -22.98 -9.16
C VAL A 38 11.61 -21.99 -8.13
N MET A 39 11.18 -20.72 -8.15
CA MET A 39 11.44 -19.81 -7.04
C MET A 39 10.79 -20.40 -5.78
N SER A 40 11.61 -20.72 -4.78
CA SER A 40 11.10 -21.14 -3.48
C SER A 40 10.41 -19.96 -2.79
N GLU A 41 9.40 -20.26 -2.00
CA GLU A 41 8.67 -19.31 -1.15
C GLU A 41 9.62 -18.42 -0.32
N ALA A 42 10.73 -19.00 0.16
CA ALA A 42 11.80 -18.31 0.87
C ALA A 42 12.51 -17.25 0.01
N LYS A 43 12.75 -17.54 -1.28
CA LYS A 43 13.42 -16.61 -2.21
C LYS A 43 12.48 -15.46 -2.63
N LEU A 44 11.18 -15.76 -2.72
CA LEU A 44 10.14 -14.77 -3.01
C LEU A 44 9.91 -13.84 -1.81
N MET A 45 9.95 -14.38 -0.58
CA MET A 45 9.98 -13.63 0.67
C MET A 45 11.24 -12.78 0.81
N GLU A 46 12.41 -13.30 0.45
CA GLU A 46 13.67 -12.56 0.48
C GLU A 46 13.68 -11.40 -0.52
N GLU A 47 13.15 -11.58 -1.74
CA GLU A 47 12.99 -10.49 -2.72
C GLU A 47 11.95 -9.45 -2.28
N VAL A 48 10.83 -9.88 -1.68
CA VAL A 48 9.82 -8.98 -1.10
C VAL A 48 10.39 -8.22 0.09
N GLU A 49 11.16 -8.87 0.97
CA GLU A 49 11.83 -8.25 2.11
C GLU A 49 12.92 -7.26 1.66
N GLN A 50 13.68 -7.58 0.60
CA GLN A 50 14.66 -6.66 0.00
C GLN A 50 14.00 -5.43 -0.67
N LEU A 51 12.84 -5.58 -1.31
CA LEU A 51 12.06 -4.46 -1.86
C LEU A 51 11.47 -3.60 -0.73
N ALA A 52 10.97 -4.22 0.34
CA ALA A 52 10.52 -3.52 1.55
C ALA A 52 11.64 -2.68 2.15
N ILE A 53 12.86 -3.23 2.23
CA ILE A 53 14.04 -2.56 2.77
C ILE A 53 14.50 -1.41 1.85
N LYS A 54 14.41 -1.55 0.52
CA LYS A 54 14.71 -0.47 -0.44
C LYS A 54 13.71 0.69 -0.40
N GLU A 55 12.44 0.43 -0.09
CA GLU A 55 11.40 1.47 -0.03
C GLU A 55 11.16 2.04 1.39
N ALA A 56 11.60 1.32 2.44
CA ALA A 56 11.74 1.80 3.81
C ALA A 56 12.89 2.84 3.93
N PRO A 57 12.96 3.63 5.02
CA PRO A 57 12.89 5.09 5.00
C PRO A 57 14.20 5.84 4.75
N GLU A 58 15.11 5.38 3.89
CA GLU A 58 16.33 6.17 3.61
C GLU A 58 16.01 7.50 2.91
N SER A 59 14.87 7.59 2.21
CA SER A 59 14.37 8.82 1.59
C SER A 59 13.52 9.73 2.50
N LEU A 60 13.23 9.35 3.76
CA LEU A 60 12.58 10.23 4.75
C LEU A 60 13.56 11.19 5.44
N VAL A 61 14.86 11.05 5.19
CA VAL A 61 15.93 11.68 5.98
C VAL A 61 16.42 13.01 5.38
N LYS A 62 15.96 13.37 4.18
CA LYS A 62 16.37 14.64 3.54
C LYS A 62 15.43 15.77 3.92
N ASN A 63 15.60 16.31 5.14
CA ASN A 63 15.47 17.74 5.53
C ASN A 63 14.77 18.07 6.87
N THR A 64 14.54 17.14 7.80
CA THR A 64 13.83 17.48 9.05
C THR A 64 14.60 17.31 10.35
N GLU A 65 14.15 18.05 11.37
CA GLU A 65 14.55 17.90 12.78
C GLU A 65 14.61 16.41 13.15
N VAL A 66 15.71 16.00 13.78
CA VAL A 66 16.06 14.59 14.09
C VAL A 66 14.90 13.81 14.73
N GLU A 67 14.05 14.49 15.50
CA GLU A 67 12.93 13.89 16.23
C GLU A 67 11.72 13.50 15.33
N ILE A 68 11.43 14.25 14.27
CA ILE A 68 10.32 13.93 13.35
C ILE A 68 10.69 12.71 12.51
N SER A 69 11.93 12.67 12.01
CA SER A 69 12.45 11.52 11.26
C SER A 69 12.50 10.26 12.13
N ALA A 70 12.86 10.38 13.42
CA ALA A 70 12.80 9.27 14.36
C ALA A 70 11.36 8.78 14.58
N SER A 71 10.41 9.69 14.81
CA SER A 71 9.00 9.34 15.05
C SER A 71 8.34 8.69 13.82
N LEU A 72 8.59 9.21 12.62
CA LEU A 72 8.18 8.59 11.36
C LEU A 72 8.73 7.16 11.25
N LYS A 73 10.04 6.98 11.53
CA LYS A 73 10.70 5.68 11.48
C LYS A 73 10.08 4.70 12.48
N GLU A 74 9.83 5.12 13.72
CA GLU A 74 9.18 4.28 14.74
C GLU A 74 7.79 3.82 14.31
N GLY A 75 7.03 4.69 13.64
CA GLY A 75 5.73 4.34 13.05
C GLY A 75 5.85 3.25 11.99
N SER A 76 6.81 3.40 11.07
CA SER A 76 7.08 2.39 10.05
C SER A 76 7.57 1.07 10.66
N GLU A 77 8.47 1.12 11.64
CA GLU A 77 8.99 -0.05 12.35
C GLU A 77 7.90 -0.80 13.12
N MET A 78 6.91 -0.10 13.68
CA MET A 78 5.75 -0.74 14.31
C MET A 78 4.98 -1.64 13.35
N VAL A 79 4.75 -1.17 12.12
CA VAL A 79 4.09 -1.96 11.06
C VAL A 79 4.98 -3.14 10.65
N MET A 80 6.28 -2.90 10.44
CA MET A 80 7.23 -3.96 10.07
C MET A 80 7.30 -5.05 11.15
N ALA A 81 7.36 -4.66 12.42
CA ALA A 81 7.40 -5.58 13.55
C ALA A 81 6.12 -6.39 13.66
N GLU A 82 4.96 -5.76 13.44
CA GLU A 82 3.68 -6.45 13.42
C GLU A 82 3.60 -7.47 12.29
N ALA A 83 3.99 -7.09 11.07
CA ALA A 83 4.03 -8.00 9.93
C ALA A 83 4.98 -9.19 10.19
N LYS A 84 6.18 -8.94 10.75
CA LYS A 84 7.16 -9.99 11.10
C LYS A 84 6.67 -10.92 12.21
N ALA A 85 5.90 -10.40 13.16
CA ALA A 85 5.27 -11.19 14.22
C ALA A 85 4.05 -11.99 13.74
N GLY A 86 3.66 -11.83 12.46
CA GLY A 86 2.46 -12.42 11.90
C GLY A 86 1.16 -11.80 12.43
N GLY A 87 1.22 -10.54 12.84
CA GLY A 87 0.06 -9.79 13.28
C GLY A 87 -0.89 -9.46 12.13
N THR A 88 -2.17 -9.26 12.46
CA THR A 88 -3.25 -8.91 11.54
C THR A 88 -3.39 -7.39 11.37
N LEU A 89 -4.13 -6.94 10.35
CA LEU A 89 -4.54 -5.53 10.26
C LEU A 89 -5.31 -5.05 11.50
N LYS A 90 -6.06 -5.96 12.15
CA LYS A 90 -6.79 -5.67 13.39
C LYS A 90 -5.84 -5.41 14.57
N THR A 91 -4.84 -6.27 14.77
CA THR A 91 -3.88 -6.10 15.87
C THR A 91 -2.97 -4.88 15.62
N LEU A 92 -2.65 -4.57 14.36
CA LEU A 92 -2.03 -3.31 14.00
C LEU A 92 -2.93 -2.10 14.31
N ALA A 93 -4.21 -2.15 13.95
CA ALA A 93 -5.16 -1.08 14.22
C ALA A 93 -5.32 -0.83 15.72
N ASP A 94 -5.34 -1.89 16.54
CA ASP A 94 -5.39 -1.78 17.99
C ASP A 94 -4.14 -1.08 18.56
N LYS A 95 -2.95 -1.38 18.03
CA LYS A 95 -1.70 -0.68 18.41
C LYS A 95 -1.78 0.80 18.04
N LEU A 96 -2.22 1.11 16.81
CA LEU A 96 -2.31 2.49 16.32
C LEU A 96 -3.40 3.32 17.03
N LYS A 97 -4.44 2.70 17.57
CA LYS A 97 -5.50 3.37 18.33
C LYS A 97 -4.97 4.15 19.55
N SER A 98 -3.92 3.62 20.19
CA SER A 98 -3.28 4.30 21.31
C SER A 98 -2.52 5.55 20.89
N VAL A 99 -1.91 5.52 19.69
CA VAL A 99 -1.17 6.64 19.10
C VAL A 99 -2.13 7.71 18.57
N SER A 100 -3.23 7.29 17.93
CA SER A 100 -4.21 8.21 17.35
C SER A 100 -4.93 9.07 18.40
N LYS A 101 -5.12 8.56 19.62
CA LYS A 101 -5.76 9.31 20.72
C LYS A 101 -5.09 10.67 21.00
N TYR A 102 -3.78 10.77 20.80
CA TYR A 102 -3.00 11.97 21.11
C TYR A 102 -2.42 12.64 19.85
N MET A 103 -2.79 12.19 18.65
CA MET A 103 -2.14 12.64 17.42
C MET A 103 -2.31 14.14 17.17
N TRP A 104 -3.39 14.76 17.64
CA TRP A 104 -3.63 16.20 17.42
C TRP A 104 -2.95 17.10 18.45
N ASP A 105 -2.49 16.51 19.56
CA ASP A 105 -1.86 17.23 20.66
C ASP A 105 -0.35 16.97 20.74
N ASN A 106 0.17 16.04 19.94
CA ASN A 106 1.56 15.61 20.01
C ASN A 106 2.14 15.35 18.61
N LYS A 107 3.12 16.17 18.21
CA LYS A 107 3.85 16.06 16.93
C LYS A 107 4.48 14.69 16.72
N GLY A 108 5.07 14.10 17.76
CA GLY A 108 5.67 12.76 17.69
C GLY A 108 4.63 11.67 17.43
N ALA A 109 3.48 11.73 18.11
CA ALA A 109 2.36 10.80 17.87
C ALA A 109 1.77 10.96 16.46
N PHE A 110 1.62 12.21 15.99
CA PHE A 110 1.20 12.51 14.62
C PHE A 110 2.18 11.93 13.58
N ALA A 111 3.47 12.22 13.74
CA ALA A 111 4.53 11.72 12.87
C ALA A 111 4.59 10.19 12.87
N LYS A 112 4.46 9.55 14.03
CA LYS A 112 4.38 8.09 14.15
C LYS A 112 3.18 7.51 13.38
N MET A 113 2.01 8.15 13.46
CA MET A 113 0.86 7.74 12.64
C MET A 113 1.15 7.87 11.14
N MET A 114 1.73 8.99 10.70
CA MET A 114 2.09 9.18 9.29
C MET A 114 3.06 8.11 8.80
N GLY A 115 4.08 7.77 9.60
CA GLY A 115 5.05 6.73 9.29
C GLY A 115 4.45 5.32 9.21
N ALA A 116 3.49 5.01 10.09
CA ALA A 116 2.77 3.74 10.04
C ALA A 116 1.91 3.63 8.76
N GLU A 117 1.17 4.69 8.40
CA GLU A 117 0.35 4.67 7.19
C GLU A 117 1.18 4.53 5.90
N VAL A 118 2.35 5.18 5.84
CA VAL A 118 3.30 4.97 4.72
C VAL A 118 3.76 3.52 4.64
N ALA A 119 4.10 2.91 5.77
CA ALA A 119 4.55 1.52 5.80
C ALA A 119 3.45 0.54 5.39
N LYS A 120 2.19 0.76 5.79
CA LYS A 120 1.06 -0.05 5.33
C LYS A 120 0.93 -0.06 3.80
N GLY A 121 1.03 1.12 3.17
CA GLY A 121 0.98 1.24 1.71
C GLY A 121 2.09 0.43 1.02
N ALA A 122 3.32 0.52 1.53
CA ALA A 122 4.44 -0.28 1.02
C ALA A 122 4.19 -1.79 1.17
N PHE A 123 3.69 -2.23 2.33
CA PHE A 123 3.35 -3.65 2.55
C PHE A 123 2.27 -4.16 1.60
N PHE A 124 1.24 -3.35 1.33
CA PHE A 124 0.21 -3.71 0.38
C PHE A 124 0.82 -3.96 -1.02
N THR A 125 1.67 -3.04 -1.49
CA THR A 125 2.36 -3.18 -2.80
C THR A 125 3.23 -4.43 -2.86
N LEU A 126 3.95 -4.75 -1.79
CA LEU A 126 4.72 -5.98 -1.71
C LEU A 126 3.86 -7.24 -1.80
N GLY A 127 2.70 -7.24 -1.14
CA GLY A 127 1.70 -8.29 -1.28
C GLY A 127 1.23 -8.44 -2.72
N MET A 128 0.96 -7.33 -3.40
CA MET A 128 0.55 -7.34 -4.81
C MET A 128 1.65 -7.80 -5.78
N ILE A 129 2.93 -7.51 -5.48
CA ILE A 129 4.07 -8.08 -6.23
C ILE A 129 4.13 -9.60 -6.05
N ALA A 130 3.84 -10.11 -4.85
CA ALA A 130 3.76 -11.56 -4.64
C ALA A 130 2.62 -12.20 -5.45
N VAL A 131 1.44 -11.56 -5.47
CA VAL A 131 0.31 -11.99 -6.32
C VAL A 131 0.70 -12.00 -7.80
N GLU A 132 1.40 -10.97 -8.28
CA GLU A 132 1.89 -10.92 -9.66
C GLU A 132 2.77 -12.12 -10.00
N LYS A 133 3.74 -12.44 -9.14
CA LYS A 133 4.65 -13.57 -9.36
C LYS A 133 3.91 -14.90 -9.39
N ILE A 134 2.92 -15.09 -8.52
CA ILE A 134 2.06 -16.28 -8.51
C ILE A 134 1.30 -16.40 -9.83
N PHE A 135 0.65 -15.31 -10.27
CA PHE A 135 -0.10 -15.32 -11.54
C PHE A 135 0.81 -15.52 -12.74
N ALA A 136 2.00 -14.92 -12.76
CA ALA A 136 2.99 -15.11 -13.81
C ALA A 136 3.44 -16.57 -13.90
N ALA A 137 3.72 -17.22 -12.76
CA ALA A 137 4.09 -18.64 -12.72
C ALA A 137 2.94 -19.55 -13.18
N LYS A 138 1.69 -19.27 -12.76
CA LYS A 138 0.51 -20.00 -13.25
C LYS A 138 0.35 -19.85 -14.76
N GLN A 139 0.50 -18.64 -15.29
CA GLN A 139 0.38 -18.34 -16.71
C GLN A 139 1.51 -18.94 -17.57
N GLN A 140 2.73 -19.04 -17.04
CA GLN A 140 3.83 -19.72 -17.72
C GLN A 140 3.58 -21.22 -17.87
N LYS A 141 2.98 -21.86 -16.85
CA LYS A 141 2.66 -23.29 -16.86
C LYS A 141 1.46 -23.63 -17.74
N ASN A 142 0.40 -22.81 -17.67
CA ASN A 142 -0.81 -23.00 -18.46
C ASN A 142 -1.29 -21.67 -19.05
N PRO A 143 -0.80 -21.28 -20.24
CA PRO A 143 -1.15 -20.01 -20.85
C PRO A 143 -2.63 -19.97 -21.26
N THR A 144 -3.38 -19.04 -20.67
CA THR A 144 -4.77 -18.75 -21.06
C THR A 144 -4.96 -17.25 -21.31
N PRO A 145 -5.83 -16.83 -22.23
CA PRO A 145 -6.17 -15.41 -22.39
C PRO A 145 -6.66 -14.78 -21.08
N GLU A 146 -7.47 -15.51 -20.32
CA GLU A 146 -8.01 -15.05 -19.04
C GLU A 146 -6.92 -14.92 -17.98
N GLY A 147 -6.00 -15.89 -17.90
CA GLY A 147 -4.84 -15.81 -17.01
C GLY A 147 -3.91 -14.65 -17.35
N GLN A 148 -3.72 -14.36 -18.64
CA GLN A 148 -2.94 -13.21 -19.10
C GLN A 148 -3.60 -11.89 -18.70
N HIS A 149 -4.91 -11.76 -18.91
CA HIS A 149 -5.66 -10.55 -18.55
C HIS A 149 -5.57 -10.25 -17.04
N ARG A 150 -5.73 -11.27 -16.17
CA ARG A 150 -5.56 -11.10 -14.72
C ARG A 150 -4.15 -10.65 -14.35
N LEU A 151 -3.14 -11.25 -14.98
CA LEU A 151 -1.74 -10.87 -14.77
C LEU A 151 -1.48 -9.41 -15.20
N ASP A 152 -2.04 -8.98 -16.32
CA ASP A 152 -1.87 -7.61 -16.82
C ASP A 152 -2.55 -6.58 -15.91
N ILE A 153 -3.71 -6.91 -15.33
CA ILE A 153 -4.36 -6.09 -14.28
C ILE A 153 -3.43 -5.92 -13.08
N VAL A 154 -2.93 -7.02 -12.50
CA VAL A 154 -2.06 -6.97 -11.32
C VAL A 154 -0.76 -6.20 -11.61
N ARG A 155 -0.18 -6.38 -12.81
CA ARG A 155 0.97 -5.59 -13.27
C ARG A 155 0.67 -4.11 -13.37
N ALA A 156 -0.51 -3.74 -13.87
CA ALA A 156 -0.92 -2.34 -13.96
C ALA A 156 -1.05 -1.73 -12.57
N ILE A 157 -1.64 -2.46 -11.61
CA ILE A 157 -1.72 -2.05 -10.19
C ILE A 157 -0.32 -1.85 -9.62
N ASN A 158 0.60 -2.81 -9.78
CA ASN A 158 1.97 -2.66 -9.27
C ASN A 158 2.71 -1.47 -9.88
N LYS A 159 2.56 -1.23 -11.20
CA LYS A 159 3.16 -0.08 -11.88
C LYS A 159 2.56 1.26 -11.41
N GLU A 160 1.26 1.30 -11.21
CA GLU A 160 0.57 2.46 -10.63
C GLU A 160 1.16 2.75 -9.24
N ARG A 161 1.26 1.73 -8.36
CA ARG A 161 1.70 1.90 -6.97
C ARG A 161 3.12 2.43 -6.83
N LEU A 162 4.00 2.20 -7.81
CA LEU A 162 5.32 2.84 -7.89
C LEU A 162 5.24 4.37 -8.03
N THR A 163 4.09 4.90 -8.46
CA THR A 163 3.81 6.34 -8.58
C THR A 163 3.02 6.86 -7.38
N SER A 164 1.90 6.22 -6.99
CA SER A 164 1.06 6.71 -5.90
C SER A 164 1.72 6.63 -4.52
N ASN A 165 2.46 5.56 -4.21
CA ASN A 165 3.09 5.41 -2.89
C ASN A 165 4.09 6.55 -2.57
N PRO A 166 5.02 6.93 -3.47
CA PRO A 166 5.89 8.08 -3.23
C PRO A 166 5.14 9.41 -3.05
N ILE A 167 4.00 9.60 -3.73
CA ILE A 167 3.17 10.81 -3.61
C ILE A 167 2.51 10.86 -2.23
N ILE A 168 1.89 9.77 -1.79
CA ILE A 168 1.27 9.67 -0.46
C ILE A 168 2.32 9.86 0.63
N LYS A 169 3.49 9.22 0.48
CA LYS A 169 4.64 9.41 1.37
C LYS A 169 5.06 10.87 1.45
N GLN A 170 5.17 11.55 0.30
CA GLN A 170 5.50 12.97 0.26
C GLN A 170 4.47 13.81 1.03
N TRP A 171 3.17 13.62 0.78
CA TRP A 171 2.14 14.39 1.48
C TRP A 171 2.13 14.14 2.99
N ARG A 172 2.26 12.89 3.42
CA ARG A 172 2.31 12.52 4.84
C ARG A 172 3.55 13.04 5.54
N THR A 173 4.70 13.04 4.85
CA THR A 173 5.93 13.65 5.37
C THR A 173 5.77 15.15 5.51
N TRP A 174 5.23 15.82 4.48
CA TRP A 174 4.96 17.26 4.53
C TRP A 174 4.03 17.63 5.70
N LEU A 175 2.97 16.85 5.94
CA LEU A 175 2.08 17.04 7.09
C LEU A 175 2.83 16.89 8.42
N ALA A 176 3.66 15.86 8.57
CA ALA A 176 4.43 15.66 9.80
C ALA A 176 5.41 16.82 10.06
N ASP A 177 6.06 17.30 9.01
CA ASP A 177 7.04 18.39 9.06
C ASP A 177 6.39 19.72 9.46
N HIS A 178 5.17 19.99 8.98
CA HIS A 178 4.45 21.25 9.21
C HIS A 178 3.38 21.15 10.30
N PHE A 179 3.42 20.11 11.14
CA PHE A 179 2.41 19.92 12.17
C PHE A 179 2.35 21.09 13.14
N GLU A 180 3.47 21.65 13.59
CA GLU A 180 3.46 22.78 14.53
C GLU A 180 2.93 24.07 13.90
N ASP A 181 3.16 24.25 12.60
CA ASP A 181 2.71 25.41 11.85
C ASP A 181 1.27 25.24 11.33
N ARG A 182 0.57 24.16 11.70
CA ARG A 182 -0.77 23.81 11.16
C ARG A 182 -1.79 24.95 11.21
N ALA A 183 -1.73 25.80 12.24
CA ALA A 183 -2.61 26.95 12.39
C ALA A 183 -2.36 28.08 11.37
N THR A 184 -1.14 28.18 10.83
CA THR A 184 -0.77 29.24 9.87
C THR A 184 -1.34 29.02 8.48
N PHE A 185 -1.82 27.82 8.17
CA PHE A 185 -2.45 27.50 6.88
C PHE A 185 -3.93 27.90 6.82
N GLY A 186 -4.46 28.51 7.87
CA GLY A 186 -5.82 29.02 7.93
C GLY A 186 -6.87 27.97 8.24
N ALA A 187 -8.11 28.43 8.35
CA ALA A 187 -9.28 27.65 8.69
C ALA A 187 -10.45 27.98 7.77
N ILE A 188 -11.47 27.13 7.80
CA ILE A 188 -12.80 27.42 7.26
C ILE A 188 -13.81 27.36 8.40
N SER A 189 -14.81 28.24 8.34
CA SER A 189 -15.93 28.22 9.30
C SER A 189 -17.04 27.33 8.75
N VAL A 190 -17.42 26.30 9.51
CA VAL A 190 -18.55 25.41 9.21
C VAL A 190 -19.48 25.44 10.42
N GLU A 191 -20.68 25.99 10.24
CA GLU A 191 -21.69 26.11 11.32
C GLU A 191 -21.14 26.76 12.60
N GLY A 192 -20.26 27.77 12.44
CA GLY A 192 -19.62 28.46 13.56
C GLY A 192 -18.45 27.71 14.21
N THR A 193 -18.08 26.54 13.68
CA THR A 193 -16.88 25.80 14.07
C THR A 193 -15.75 26.06 13.08
N GLU A 194 -14.62 26.55 13.58
CA GLU A 194 -13.41 26.72 12.78
C GLU A 194 -12.70 25.37 12.61
N ILE A 195 -12.56 24.92 11.37
CA ILE A 195 -11.84 23.70 11.00
C ILE A 195 -10.58 24.10 10.26
N GLN A 196 -9.42 23.68 10.76
CA GLN A 196 -8.15 24.02 10.12
C GLN A 196 -8.03 23.34 8.76
N ARG A 197 -7.53 24.07 7.76
CA ARG A 197 -7.28 23.51 6.43
C ARG A 197 -6.32 22.33 6.48
N PHE A 198 -5.31 22.40 7.36
CA PHE A 198 -4.38 21.31 7.61
C PHE A 198 -5.10 20.01 8.02
N GLN A 199 -6.08 20.12 8.92
CA GLN A 199 -6.90 18.98 9.35
C GLN A 199 -7.76 18.43 8.22
N ILE A 200 -8.31 19.31 7.37
CA ILE A 200 -9.10 18.90 6.20
C ILE A 200 -8.25 18.09 5.22
N LEU A 201 -7.04 18.56 4.90
CA LEU A 201 -6.13 17.82 4.03
C LEU A 201 -5.77 16.45 4.61
N GLN A 202 -5.39 16.41 5.89
CA GLN A 202 -5.05 15.15 6.56
C GLN A 202 -6.22 14.18 6.60
N ASN A 203 -7.44 14.65 6.88
CA ASN A 203 -8.64 13.83 6.89
C ASN A 203 -8.91 13.21 5.51
N ARG A 204 -8.77 13.98 4.43
CA ARG A 204 -8.98 13.48 3.06
C ARG A 204 -7.96 12.42 2.67
N ILE A 205 -6.69 12.62 3.03
CA ILE A 205 -5.64 11.61 2.84
C ILE A 205 -5.98 10.34 3.63
N SER A 206 -6.46 10.47 4.87
CA SER A 206 -6.92 9.33 5.66
C SER A 206 -8.17 8.65 5.09
N GLU A 207 -9.13 9.38 4.54
CA GLU A 207 -10.31 8.80 3.87
C GLU A 207 -9.91 8.00 2.62
N ALA A 208 -9.00 8.52 1.80
CA ALA A 208 -8.45 7.78 0.67
C ALA A 208 -7.70 6.52 1.13
N GLN A 209 -6.95 6.61 2.24
CA GLN A 209 -6.28 5.46 2.83
C GLN A 209 -7.27 4.43 3.38
N HIS A 210 -8.31 4.84 4.09
CA HIS A 210 -9.35 3.94 4.58
C HIS A 210 -10.05 3.20 3.45
N PHE A 211 -10.28 3.87 2.31
CA PHE A 211 -10.77 3.20 1.12
C PHE A 211 -9.81 2.13 0.61
N SER A 212 -8.49 2.39 0.61
CA SER A 212 -7.48 1.38 0.28
C SER A 212 -7.50 0.21 1.28
N ASP A 213 -7.39 0.51 2.58
CA ASP A 213 -7.27 -0.46 3.67
C ASP A 213 -8.51 -1.36 3.81
N ASP A 214 -9.69 -0.86 3.45
CA ASP A 214 -10.94 -1.63 3.57
C ASP A 214 -11.42 -2.15 2.22
N THR A 215 -11.63 -1.28 1.23
CA THR A 215 -12.31 -1.65 -0.02
C THR A 215 -11.37 -2.34 -1.00
N VAL A 216 -10.19 -1.77 -1.25
CA VAL A 216 -9.20 -2.36 -2.18
C VAL A 216 -8.63 -3.66 -1.60
N VAL A 217 -8.30 -3.67 -0.31
CA VAL A 217 -7.84 -4.90 0.37
C VAL A 217 -8.89 -6.01 0.29
N LYS A 218 -10.17 -5.74 0.58
CA LYS A 218 -11.24 -6.74 0.42
C LYS A 218 -11.36 -7.26 -1.02
N ALA A 219 -11.22 -6.39 -2.02
CA ALA A 219 -11.22 -6.82 -3.42
C ALA A 219 -10.02 -7.72 -3.75
N THR A 220 -8.85 -7.42 -3.15
CA THR A 220 -7.65 -8.25 -3.26
C THR A 220 -7.85 -9.62 -2.59
N GLU A 221 -8.46 -9.65 -1.40
CA GLU A 221 -8.83 -10.88 -0.69
C GLU A 221 -9.84 -11.71 -1.49
N ALA A 222 -10.81 -11.07 -2.14
CA ALA A 222 -11.77 -11.74 -3.01
C ALA A 222 -11.10 -12.35 -4.26
N LEU A 223 -10.17 -11.62 -4.89
CA LEU A 223 -9.35 -12.14 -5.99
C LEU A 223 -8.50 -13.33 -5.55
N LYS A 224 -7.95 -13.29 -4.33
CA LYS A 224 -7.22 -14.42 -3.74
C LYS A 224 -8.13 -15.63 -3.52
N ALA A 225 -9.32 -15.43 -2.92
CA ALA A 225 -10.21 -16.53 -2.55
C ALA A 225 -10.91 -17.19 -3.75
N ALA A 226 -11.21 -16.42 -4.79
CA ALA A 226 -11.85 -16.89 -6.01
C ALA A 226 -11.18 -16.23 -7.23
N PRO A 227 -10.01 -16.74 -7.67
CA PRO A 227 -9.24 -16.13 -8.74
C PRO A 227 -9.93 -16.29 -10.09
N GLY A 228 -10.59 -15.21 -10.54
CA GLY A 228 -11.35 -15.15 -11.78
C GLY A 228 -11.28 -13.77 -12.41
N ASN A 229 -11.76 -13.63 -13.64
CA ASN A 229 -11.73 -12.34 -14.33
C ASN A 229 -12.64 -11.32 -13.65
N ASP A 230 -13.77 -11.75 -13.09
CA ASP A 230 -14.70 -10.84 -12.42
C ASP A 230 -14.09 -10.25 -11.14
N SER A 231 -13.43 -11.07 -10.32
CA SER A 231 -12.73 -10.60 -9.12
C SER A 231 -11.51 -9.74 -9.45
N ALA A 232 -10.81 -10.01 -10.55
CA ALA A 232 -9.73 -9.16 -11.03
C ALA A 232 -10.24 -7.80 -11.54
N LYS A 233 -11.37 -7.78 -12.25
CA LYS A 233 -12.04 -6.55 -12.71
C LYS A 233 -12.60 -5.74 -11.56
N GLU A 234 -13.14 -6.40 -10.54
CA GLU A 234 -13.59 -5.73 -9.31
C GLU A 234 -12.40 -5.04 -8.63
N LEU A 235 -11.27 -5.75 -8.46
CA LEU A 235 -10.05 -5.17 -7.92
C LEU A 235 -9.57 -3.98 -8.76
N LEU A 236 -9.52 -4.12 -10.09
CA LEU A 236 -9.17 -3.02 -11.00
C LEU A 236 -10.08 -1.81 -10.81
N THR A 237 -11.40 -2.03 -10.71
CA THR A 237 -12.40 -0.98 -10.51
C THR A 237 -12.17 -0.24 -9.20
N LYS A 238 -11.93 -0.97 -8.10
CA LYS A 238 -11.63 -0.35 -6.81
C LYS A 238 -10.30 0.40 -6.81
N GLU A 239 -9.31 -0.08 -7.54
CA GLU A 239 -8.06 0.66 -7.70
C GLU A 239 -8.26 1.97 -8.48
N ILE A 240 -9.04 1.96 -9.56
CA ILE A 240 -9.38 3.16 -10.34
C ILE A 240 -10.15 4.18 -9.47
N GLU A 241 -11.09 3.70 -8.63
CA GLU A 241 -11.81 4.54 -7.68
C GLU A 241 -10.87 5.17 -6.63
N TRP A 242 -9.94 4.39 -6.09
CA TRP A 242 -8.93 4.86 -5.14
C TRP A 242 -8.02 5.93 -5.77
N MET A 243 -7.56 5.71 -7.01
CA MET A 243 -6.79 6.70 -7.77
C MET A 243 -7.57 7.97 -8.04
N GLY A 244 -8.88 7.86 -8.29
CA GLY A 244 -9.78 9.01 -8.38
C GLY A 244 -9.80 9.84 -7.10
N LYS A 245 -9.77 9.21 -5.92
CA LYS A 245 -9.70 9.91 -4.62
C LYS A 245 -8.37 10.64 -4.45
N LEU A 246 -7.24 10.00 -4.79
CA LEU A 246 -5.93 10.66 -4.74
C LEU A 246 -5.87 11.86 -5.68
N LYS A 247 -6.41 11.73 -6.90
CA LYS A 247 -6.50 12.83 -7.86
C LYS A 247 -7.36 13.98 -7.34
N ALA A 248 -8.48 13.70 -6.69
CA ALA A 248 -9.30 14.74 -6.08
C ALA A 248 -8.55 15.49 -4.96
N ILE A 249 -7.78 14.78 -4.13
CA ILE A 249 -6.91 15.42 -3.11
C ILE A 249 -5.92 16.36 -3.78
N SER A 250 -5.25 15.89 -4.83
CA SER A 250 -4.30 16.66 -5.63
C SER A 250 -4.92 17.95 -6.18
N ASP A 251 -6.08 17.85 -6.86
CA ASP A 251 -6.75 19.01 -7.43
C ASP A 251 -7.14 20.05 -6.37
N GLU A 252 -7.48 19.57 -5.17
CA GLU A 252 -7.76 20.45 -4.04
C GLU A 252 -6.52 21.11 -3.45
N ILE A 253 -5.40 20.39 -3.36
CA ILE A 253 -4.11 21.01 -2.98
C ILE A 253 -3.82 22.18 -3.90
N LYS A 254 -3.97 21.99 -5.22
CA LYS A 254 -3.72 23.03 -6.23
C LYS A 254 -4.67 24.22 -6.10
N THR A 255 -5.95 23.99 -5.81
CA THR A 255 -7.00 25.02 -5.93
C THR A 255 -7.38 25.69 -4.61
N LYS A 256 -7.24 24.99 -3.49
CA LYS A 256 -7.75 25.41 -2.18
C LYS A 256 -6.67 25.58 -1.11
N GLU A 257 -5.49 24.98 -1.29
CA GLU A 257 -4.44 24.95 -0.26
C GLU A 257 -3.21 25.79 -0.63
N SER A 258 -3.43 27.01 -1.14
CA SER A 258 -2.37 27.89 -1.66
C SER A 258 -1.27 28.19 -0.65
N LEU A 259 -1.59 28.34 0.65
CA LEU A 259 -0.59 28.56 1.71
C LEU A 259 0.28 27.32 1.95
N MET A 260 -0.30 26.11 1.84
CA MET A 260 0.46 24.87 1.96
C MET A 260 1.35 24.65 0.73
N VAL A 261 0.83 24.97 -0.47
CA VAL A 261 1.62 24.94 -1.71
C VAL A 261 2.79 25.92 -1.64
N ALA A 262 2.57 27.13 -1.12
CA ALA A 262 3.63 28.10 -0.88
C ALA A 262 4.68 27.58 0.13
N ALA A 263 4.26 26.77 1.10
CA ALA A 263 5.12 26.03 2.03
C ALA A 263 5.65 24.69 1.45
N GLY A 264 5.56 24.48 0.14
CA GLY A 264 6.21 23.37 -0.56
C GLY A 264 5.39 22.10 -0.73
N LEU A 265 4.11 22.08 -0.34
CA LEU A 265 3.21 20.98 -0.67
C LEU A 265 3.00 20.91 -2.20
N LYS A 266 3.07 19.71 -2.77
CA LYS A 266 2.89 19.50 -4.23
C LYS A 266 1.56 18.83 -4.52
N ASP A 267 0.83 19.31 -5.52
CA ASP A 267 -0.46 18.74 -5.91
C ASP A 267 -0.30 17.39 -6.61
N ARG A 268 0.69 17.17 -7.50
CA ARG A 268 0.94 15.87 -8.18
C ARG A 268 -0.20 15.37 -9.10
N GLY A 269 -1.05 16.27 -9.61
CA GLY A 269 -2.22 15.86 -10.39
C GLY A 269 -1.88 15.11 -11.66
N ASP A 270 -0.91 15.62 -12.42
CA ASP A 270 -0.48 15.02 -13.69
C ASP A 270 0.16 13.63 -13.50
N ASP A 271 0.87 13.43 -12.38
CA ASP A 271 1.50 12.14 -12.05
C ASP A 271 0.41 11.09 -11.75
N LEU A 272 -0.63 11.49 -10.99
CA LEU A 272 -1.77 10.63 -10.65
C LEU A 272 -2.64 10.31 -11.88
N ASP A 273 -2.85 11.25 -12.79
CA ASP A 273 -3.58 11.00 -14.04
C ASP A 273 -2.87 9.98 -14.92
N LYS A 274 -1.54 10.10 -15.06
CA LYS A 274 -0.74 9.11 -15.81
C LYS A 274 -0.82 7.73 -15.17
N ALA A 275 -0.73 7.66 -13.85
CA ALA A 275 -0.81 6.39 -13.11
C ALA A 275 -2.21 5.76 -13.24
N LYS A 276 -3.28 6.54 -13.09
CA LYS A 276 -4.66 6.09 -13.28
C LYS A 276 -4.92 5.56 -14.69
N LYS A 277 -4.33 6.20 -15.71
CA LYS A 277 -4.45 5.76 -17.11
C LYS A 277 -3.92 4.34 -17.33
N LEU A 278 -2.85 3.94 -16.62
CA LEU A 278 -2.31 2.57 -16.70
C LEU A 278 -3.37 1.52 -16.33
N LEU A 279 -4.23 1.83 -15.35
CA LEU A 279 -5.32 0.99 -14.91
C LEU A 279 -6.49 1.01 -15.90
N GLU A 280 -6.91 2.20 -16.34
CA GLU A 280 -8.03 2.38 -17.27
C GLU A 280 -7.78 1.67 -18.61
N ASP A 281 -6.53 1.59 -19.04
CA ASP A 281 -6.15 0.85 -20.26
C ASP A 281 -6.33 -0.68 -20.12
N GLN A 282 -6.45 -1.22 -18.90
CA GLN A 282 -6.79 -2.64 -18.66
C GLN A 282 -8.30 -2.90 -18.59
N ASN A 283 -9.14 -1.84 -18.58
CA ASN A 283 -10.59 -1.95 -18.46
C ASN A 283 -11.32 -1.97 -19.82
N LYS A 284 -10.57 -2.10 -20.92
CA LYS A 284 -11.05 -2.11 -22.32
C LYS A 284 -11.13 -3.54 -22.83
#